data_AF-A0A7W0LVX1-F1
#
_entry.id   AF-A0A7W0LVX1-F1
#
_cell.length_a   1.000
_cell.length_b   1.000
_cell.length_c   1.000
_cell.angle_alpha   90.00
_cell.angle_beta   90.00
_cell.angle_gamma   90.00
#
_symmetry.space_group_name_H-M   'P 1'
#
loop_
_entity.id
_entity.type
_entity.pdbx_description
1 polymer ?
#
loop_
_entity_poly.entity_id
_entity_poly.type
_entity_poly.pdbx_seq_one_letter_code
_entity_poly.pdbx_strand_id
1 'polypeptide(L)'
;MNISVPSSARRLALCTGAVVAVAAPMAASAAEPPLVADLRVETGSRALVAGSSFQTGTTSIATDRSQPACGGTGAKKRVPGATALGTLIDAADVTPALRPLRISDKFSFGLLVCGIGRAVADDDSFWLFKVNHVSPEVGADQFKVKPNDQVLWYFSDTPSGRNTGDELGLSAPVRARTGAGVKVRVFSYDFKGVRKPAPGAKVIFGAGKTAIADAGGVATVRRNSAGELKVRAVRGKDVPSPVVRVCVARELGECSPVRGKRIFGTLSPDSLRGTRGPDVLRASRGNDVIDVRGGGRDVVRCGLGSDRVRATAEDRVARDCEVLNGRARTPR
;
A
#
# COMPACT_ATOMS: atom_id res chain seq x y z
N MET A 1 -21.87 -32.82 -78.96
CA MET A 1 -21.65 -34.24 -79.29
C MET A 1 -21.01 -34.91 -78.11
N ASN A 2 -21.75 -35.83 -77.48
CA ASN A 2 -21.30 -36.68 -76.39
C ASN A 2 -20.31 -37.71 -76.93
N ILE A 3 -19.17 -37.87 -76.26
CA ILE A 3 -18.43 -39.13 -76.26
C ILE A 3 -18.07 -39.44 -74.81
N SER A 4 -18.59 -40.57 -74.35
CA SER A 4 -18.46 -41.15 -73.02
C SER A 4 -17.73 -42.48 -73.13
N VAL A 5 -16.61 -42.69 -72.41
CA VAL A 5 -16.08 -44.02 -72.03
C VAL A 5 -15.06 -43.87 -70.85
N PRO A 6 -14.64 -44.92 -70.10
CA PRO A 6 -15.25 -45.29 -68.82
C PRO A 6 -14.27 -45.50 -67.64
N SER A 7 -14.86 -45.75 -66.47
CA SER A 7 -14.42 -46.53 -65.31
C SER A 7 -12.91 -46.80 -65.06
N SER A 8 -12.41 -46.29 -63.95
CA SER A 8 -11.30 -46.89 -63.20
C SER A 8 -11.58 -46.79 -61.70
N ALA A 9 -11.60 -47.95 -61.06
CA ALA A 9 -11.92 -48.17 -59.65
C ALA A 9 -10.99 -47.41 -58.71
N ARG A 10 -11.55 -46.64 -57.76
CA ARG A 10 -10.84 -46.17 -56.58
C ARG A 10 -11.36 -46.92 -55.36
N ARG A 11 -10.47 -47.74 -54.80
CA ARG A 11 -10.67 -48.44 -53.52
C ARG A 11 -10.86 -47.41 -52.41
N LEU A 12 -11.96 -47.58 -51.68
CA LEU A 12 -12.26 -46.90 -50.42
C LEU A 12 -11.27 -47.41 -49.36
N ALA A 13 -10.46 -46.52 -48.79
CA ALA A 13 -9.76 -46.77 -47.54
C ALA A 13 -10.35 -45.81 -46.50
N LEU A 14 -11.21 -46.33 -45.63
CA LEU A 14 -11.67 -45.65 -44.43
C LEU A 14 -10.47 -45.54 -43.48
N CYS A 15 -9.90 -44.34 -43.34
CA CYS A 15 -9.09 -44.00 -42.18
C CYS A 15 -10.03 -43.40 -41.12
N THR A 16 -10.51 -44.25 -40.21
CA THR A 16 -11.14 -43.82 -38.96
C THR A 16 -10.07 -43.19 -38.06
N GLY A 17 -9.89 -41.88 -38.20
CA GLY A 17 -9.08 -41.08 -37.28
C GLY A 17 -9.77 -40.98 -35.93
N ALA A 18 -9.32 -41.76 -34.94
CA ALA A 18 -9.69 -41.57 -33.55
C ALA A 18 -9.08 -40.25 -33.06
N VAL A 19 -9.91 -39.23 -32.87
CA VAL A 19 -9.53 -37.99 -32.20
C VAL A 19 -9.35 -38.32 -30.71
N VAL A 20 -8.10 -38.54 -30.29
CA VAL A 20 -7.75 -38.55 -28.87
C VAL A 20 -7.90 -37.12 -28.37
N ALA A 21 -8.99 -36.84 -27.66
CA ALA A 21 -9.14 -35.61 -26.90
C ALA A 21 -8.09 -35.59 -25.79
N VAL A 22 -6.96 -34.94 -26.03
CA VAL A 22 -5.98 -34.62 -24.99
C VAL A 22 -6.65 -33.60 -24.08
N ALA A 23 -7.20 -34.07 -22.96
CA ALA A 23 -7.62 -33.21 -21.87
C ALA A 23 -6.35 -32.51 -21.34
N ALA A 24 -6.09 -31.29 -21.81
CA ALA A 24 -5.09 -30.44 -21.20
C ALA A 24 -5.52 -30.22 -19.73
N PRO A 25 -4.68 -30.54 -18.74
CA PRO A 25 -5.00 -30.17 -17.37
C PRO A 25 -5.14 -28.65 -17.35
N MET A 26 -6.31 -28.14 -16.97
CA MET A 26 -6.44 -26.74 -16.61
C MET A 26 -5.45 -26.51 -15.47
N ALA A 27 -4.30 -25.90 -15.78
CA ALA A 27 -3.40 -25.42 -14.77
C ALA A 27 -4.20 -24.42 -13.94
N ALA A 28 -4.63 -24.83 -12.75
CA ALA A 28 -5.16 -23.91 -11.76
C ALA A 28 -4.06 -22.86 -11.58
N SER A 29 -4.31 -21.64 -12.06
CA SER A 29 -3.39 -20.53 -11.86
C SER A 29 -3.18 -20.41 -10.36
N ALA A 30 -1.97 -20.77 -9.91
CA ALA A 30 -1.63 -20.68 -8.51
C ALA A 30 -1.88 -19.24 -8.07
N ALA A 31 -2.69 -19.05 -7.04
CA ALA A 31 -2.95 -17.71 -6.52
C ALA A 31 -1.61 -17.05 -6.20
N GLU A 32 -1.38 -15.86 -6.76
CA GLU A 32 -0.16 -15.09 -6.50
C GLU A 32 0.01 -14.94 -4.98
N PRO A 33 1.24 -15.17 -4.45
CA PRO A 33 1.46 -15.09 -3.02
C PRO A 33 1.15 -13.67 -2.52
N PRO A 34 0.58 -13.53 -1.31
CA PRO A 34 0.44 -12.22 -0.69
C PRO A 34 1.77 -11.48 -0.59
N LEU A 35 1.72 -10.16 -0.65
CA LEU A 35 2.88 -9.29 -0.57
C LEU A 35 2.62 -8.09 0.33
N VAL A 36 3.68 -7.35 0.64
CA VAL A 36 3.59 -6.09 1.39
C VAL A 36 3.75 -4.90 0.45
N ALA A 37 2.75 -4.01 0.43
CA ALA A 37 2.75 -2.76 -0.31
C ALA A 37 2.67 -1.55 0.63
N ASP A 38 3.23 -0.41 0.23
CA ASP A 38 3.16 0.83 1.01
C ASP A 38 1.86 1.57 0.70
N LEU A 39 1.13 1.98 1.73
CA LEU A 39 -0.14 2.70 1.63
C LEU A 39 -0.03 4.08 2.30
N ARG A 40 -0.54 5.10 1.59
CA ARG A 40 -0.85 6.43 2.13
C ARG A 40 -2.27 6.79 1.75
N VAL A 41 -3.03 7.31 2.71
CA VAL A 41 -4.42 7.77 2.50
C VAL A 41 -4.57 9.18 3.03
N GLU A 42 -4.89 10.12 2.12
CA GLU A 42 -4.92 11.57 2.39
C GLU A 42 -6.32 12.15 2.17
N THR A 43 -6.86 12.86 3.15
CA THR A 43 -8.11 13.65 2.97
C THR A 43 -7.82 15.15 2.87
N GLY A 44 -6.55 15.54 2.76
CA GLY A 44 -6.06 16.92 2.69
C GLY A 44 -5.79 17.54 4.07
N SER A 45 -6.79 17.67 4.94
CA SER A 45 -6.59 18.23 6.29
C SER A 45 -5.72 17.34 7.19
N ARG A 46 -5.77 16.03 6.98
CA ARG A 46 -5.04 15.01 7.73
C ARG A 46 -4.84 13.77 6.85
N ALA A 47 -3.72 13.08 7.08
CA ALA A 47 -3.57 11.70 6.62
C ALA A 47 -4.36 10.74 7.51
N LEU A 48 -5.21 9.90 6.91
CA LEU A 48 -5.80 8.75 7.61
C LEU A 48 -4.73 7.68 7.81
N VAL A 49 -3.87 7.49 6.80
CA VAL A 49 -2.65 6.70 6.87
C VAL A 49 -1.50 7.53 6.29
N ALA A 50 -0.53 7.90 7.13
CA ALA A 50 0.54 8.82 6.76
C ALA A 50 1.75 8.15 6.07
N GLY A 51 1.63 6.88 5.69
CA GLY A 51 2.71 6.00 5.25
C GLY A 51 2.89 4.81 6.21
N SER A 52 2.39 3.66 5.80
CA SER A 52 2.58 2.35 6.46
C SER A 52 2.46 1.26 5.40
N SER A 53 2.97 0.07 5.69
CA SER A 53 2.97 -1.05 4.76
C SER A 53 1.96 -2.08 5.22
N PHE A 54 1.23 -2.66 4.29
CA PHE A 54 0.16 -3.62 4.58
C PHE A 54 0.38 -4.87 3.73
N GLN A 55 0.23 -6.03 4.38
CA GLN A 55 0.09 -7.27 3.65
C GLN A 55 -1.23 -7.22 2.86
N THR A 56 -1.16 -7.66 1.61
CA THR A 56 -2.32 -7.75 0.74
C THR A 56 -2.20 -8.94 -0.19
N GLY A 57 -3.35 -9.49 -0.56
CA GLY A 57 -3.49 -10.62 -1.47
C GLY A 57 -4.90 -10.63 -2.03
N THR A 58 -5.43 -11.81 -2.35
CA THR A 58 -6.85 -11.93 -2.67
C THR A 58 -7.69 -11.55 -1.46
N THR A 59 -8.59 -10.58 -1.61
CA THR A 59 -9.51 -10.15 -0.56
C THR A 59 -10.95 -10.05 -1.06
N SER A 60 -11.89 -9.63 -0.22
CA SER A 60 -13.28 -9.40 -0.59
C SER A 60 -13.93 -8.32 0.26
N ILE A 61 -14.83 -7.55 -0.33
CA ILE A 61 -15.57 -6.49 0.36
C ILE A 61 -17.04 -6.48 -0.10
N ALA A 62 -17.96 -6.18 0.81
CA ALA A 62 -19.35 -5.90 0.44
C ALA A 62 -19.45 -4.46 -0.09
N THR A 63 -20.14 -4.27 -1.22
CA THR A 63 -20.38 -2.92 -1.74
C THR A 63 -21.40 -2.17 -0.90
N ASP A 64 -21.37 -0.85 -0.95
CA ASP A 64 -22.11 -0.02 -0.03
C ASP A 64 -23.52 0.33 -0.57
N ARG A 65 -24.53 -0.31 0.00
CA ARG A 65 -25.96 -0.01 -0.24
C ARG A 65 -26.52 1.12 0.63
N SER A 66 -25.77 1.58 1.63
CA SER A 66 -26.23 2.58 2.62
C SER A 66 -26.04 4.02 2.16
N GLN A 67 -25.16 4.26 1.20
CA GLN A 67 -24.89 5.58 0.63
C GLN A 67 -25.41 5.64 -0.81
N PRO A 68 -26.58 6.26 -1.08
CA PRO A 68 -27.17 6.28 -2.42
C PRO A 68 -26.24 6.88 -3.50
N ALA A 69 -25.47 7.91 -3.15
CA ALA A 69 -24.48 8.52 -4.05
C ALA A 69 -23.37 7.53 -4.48
N CYS A 70 -23.07 6.54 -3.64
CA CYS A 70 -22.13 5.48 -3.99
C CYS A 70 -22.73 4.48 -4.98
N GLY A 71 -24.03 4.20 -4.90
CA GLY A 71 -24.73 3.28 -5.81
C GLY A 71 -24.28 1.81 -5.71
N GLY A 72 -23.70 1.39 -4.59
CA GLY A 72 -23.34 -0.01 -4.37
C GLY A 72 -24.57 -0.90 -4.16
N THR A 73 -24.52 -2.13 -4.67
CA THR A 73 -25.63 -3.09 -4.58
C THR A 73 -25.74 -3.79 -3.22
N GLY A 74 -24.69 -3.77 -2.40
CA GLY A 74 -24.59 -4.60 -1.19
C GLY A 74 -23.93 -5.96 -1.44
N ALA A 75 -23.65 -6.32 -2.70
CA ALA A 75 -23.07 -7.60 -3.03
C ALA A 75 -21.64 -7.74 -2.52
N LYS A 76 -21.28 -8.94 -2.07
CA LYS A 76 -19.89 -9.28 -1.76
C LYS A 76 -19.10 -9.45 -3.05
N LYS A 77 -18.06 -8.64 -3.23
CA LYS A 77 -17.17 -8.68 -4.40
C LYS A 77 -15.81 -9.21 -4.00
N ARG A 78 -15.27 -10.09 -4.84
CA ARG A 78 -13.92 -10.63 -4.69
C ARG A 78 -12.95 -9.72 -5.44
N VAL A 79 -11.80 -9.43 -4.83
CA VAL A 79 -10.68 -8.71 -5.44
C VAL A 79 -9.52 -9.70 -5.56
N PRO A 80 -9.32 -10.31 -6.75
CA PRO A 80 -8.30 -11.35 -6.92
C PRO A 80 -6.87 -10.79 -6.86
N GLY A 81 -5.99 -11.44 -6.13
CA GLY A 81 -4.57 -11.09 -6.00
C GLY A 81 -4.31 -9.74 -5.32
N ALA A 82 -3.03 -9.42 -5.12
CA ALA A 82 -2.60 -8.17 -4.50
C ALA A 82 -2.85 -6.97 -5.43
N THR A 83 -3.84 -6.14 -5.11
CA THR A 83 -4.21 -4.97 -5.91
C THR A 83 -4.13 -3.67 -5.11
N ALA A 84 -4.15 -2.52 -5.80
CA ALA A 84 -4.18 -1.21 -5.15
C ALA A 84 -5.43 -1.02 -4.26
N LEU A 85 -6.59 -1.54 -4.70
CA LEU A 85 -7.80 -1.58 -3.89
C LEU A 85 -7.72 -2.63 -2.78
N GLY A 86 -7.17 -3.82 -3.06
CA GLY A 86 -6.96 -4.86 -2.06
C GLY A 86 -6.16 -4.35 -0.87
N THR A 87 -5.07 -3.62 -1.16
CA THR A 87 -4.24 -2.97 -0.13
C THR A 87 -5.06 -2.04 0.78
N LEU A 88 -6.01 -1.29 0.22
CA LEU A 88 -6.88 -0.39 0.98
C LEU A 88 -7.92 -1.16 1.81
N ILE A 89 -8.51 -2.22 1.25
CA ILE A 89 -9.48 -3.10 1.94
C ILE A 89 -8.82 -3.74 3.15
N ASP A 90 -7.68 -4.40 2.96
CA ASP A 90 -6.96 -5.10 4.01
C ASP A 90 -6.48 -4.12 5.10
N ALA A 91 -6.06 -2.91 4.70
CA ALA A 91 -5.72 -1.85 5.64
C ALA A 91 -6.93 -1.35 6.45
N ALA A 92 -8.13 -1.30 5.87
CA ALA A 92 -9.33 -0.81 6.53
C ALA A 92 -9.82 -1.74 7.64
N ASP A 93 -9.59 -3.04 7.49
CA ASP A 93 -9.90 -4.04 8.51
C ASP A 93 -9.11 -3.81 9.81
N VAL A 94 -7.84 -3.44 9.69
CA VAL A 94 -6.92 -3.27 10.83
C VAL A 94 -6.71 -1.80 11.23
N THR A 95 -7.22 -0.85 10.44
CA THR A 95 -7.08 0.60 10.69
C THR A 95 -8.45 1.27 10.84
N PRO A 96 -8.92 1.54 12.06
CA PRO A 96 -10.24 2.16 12.30
C PRO A 96 -10.46 3.49 11.59
N ALA A 97 -9.40 4.28 11.37
CA ALA A 97 -9.49 5.58 10.69
C ALA A 97 -9.90 5.47 9.21
N LEU A 98 -9.79 4.30 8.60
CA LEU A 98 -10.23 4.04 7.22
C LEU A 98 -11.68 3.57 7.14
N ARG A 99 -12.37 3.39 8.28
CA ARG A 99 -13.75 2.90 8.32
C ARG A 99 -14.76 4.05 8.54
N PRO A 100 -15.94 4.00 7.90
CA PRO A 100 -16.34 3.01 6.90
C PRO A 100 -15.56 3.18 5.58
N LEU A 101 -15.19 2.06 4.95
CA LEU A 101 -14.73 2.02 3.57
C LEU A 101 -15.93 1.71 2.69
N ARG A 102 -16.24 2.59 1.76
CA ARG A 102 -17.44 2.53 0.92
C ARG A 102 -17.04 2.28 -0.53
N ILE A 103 -17.57 1.21 -1.11
CA ILE A 103 -17.24 0.74 -2.45
C ILE A 103 -18.51 0.64 -3.30
N SER A 104 -18.42 1.11 -4.54
CA SER A 104 -19.46 0.95 -5.56
C SER A 104 -19.11 -0.19 -6.53
N ASP A 105 -20.09 -0.99 -6.89
CA ASP A 105 -20.05 -1.93 -8.01
C ASP A 105 -21.02 -1.56 -9.14
N LYS A 106 -21.46 -0.29 -9.18
CA LYS A 106 -22.37 0.22 -10.21
C LYS A 106 -21.73 0.26 -11.61
N PHE A 107 -20.41 0.42 -11.66
CA PHE A 107 -19.69 0.74 -12.90
C PHE A 107 -19.17 -0.53 -13.59
N SER A 108 -19.31 -0.57 -14.91
CA SER A 108 -18.84 -1.70 -15.72
C SER A 108 -17.31 -1.82 -15.78
N PHE A 109 -16.57 -0.75 -15.45
CA PHE A 109 -15.11 -0.73 -15.46
C PHE A 109 -14.45 -1.30 -14.20
N GLY A 110 -15.22 -1.62 -13.14
CA GLY A 110 -14.69 -2.20 -11.91
C GLY A 110 -15.25 -1.55 -10.64
N LEU A 111 -14.58 -1.82 -9.52
CA LEU A 111 -14.97 -1.29 -8.20
C LEU A 111 -14.45 0.14 -7.99
N LEU A 112 -15.34 1.05 -7.58
CA LEU A 112 -15.00 2.44 -7.28
C LEU A 112 -15.00 2.69 -5.77
N VAL A 113 -13.97 3.35 -5.24
CA VAL A 113 -13.99 3.88 -3.88
C VAL A 113 -14.81 5.17 -3.86
N CYS A 114 -15.93 5.16 -3.15
CA CYS A 114 -16.81 6.32 -3.03
C CYS A 114 -16.68 7.01 -1.67
N GLY A 115 -16.05 6.39 -0.68
CA GLY A 115 -15.87 7.03 0.61
C GLY A 115 -14.92 6.29 1.55
N ILE A 116 -14.17 7.06 2.35
CA ILE A 116 -13.32 6.54 3.42
C ILE A 116 -13.54 7.42 4.65
N GLY A 117 -14.02 6.80 5.72
CA GLY A 117 -14.37 7.52 6.95
C GLY A 117 -15.47 8.55 6.68
N ARG A 118 -15.14 9.82 6.88
CA ARG A 118 -16.07 10.95 6.69
C ARG A 118 -15.99 11.60 5.31
N ALA A 119 -14.95 11.32 4.51
CA ALA A 119 -14.82 11.90 3.18
C ALA A 119 -15.52 10.99 2.18
N VAL A 120 -16.65 11.45 1.67
CA VAL A 120 -17.52 10.75 0.73
C VAL A 120 -17.57 11.56 -0.55
N ALA A 121 -17.38 10.89 -1.67
CA ALA A 121 -17.42 11.47 -3.00
C ALA A 121 -18.84 11.89 -3.39
N ASP A 122 -18.91 12.93 -4.21
CA ASP A 122 -20.11 13.47 -4.83
C ASP A 122 -19.78 13.91 -6.27
N ASP A 123 -20.55 14.84 -6.84
CA ASP A 123 -20.37 15.28 -8.22
C ASP A 123 -19.08 16.11 -8.44
N ASP A 124 -18.52 16.72 -7.39
CA ASP A 124 -17.34 17.60 -7.48
C ASP A 124 -16.14 17.12 -6.66
N SER A 125 -16.29 15.99 -5.95
CA SER A 125 -15.26 15.42 -5.08
C SER A 125 -15.11 13.91 -5.27
N PHE A 126 -13.86 13.44 -5.29
CA PHE A 126 -13.53 12.08 -5.72
C PHE A 126 -12.39 11.48 -4.90
N TRP A 127 -12.46 10.16 -4.68
CA TRP A 127 -11.30 9.39 -4.27
C TRP A 127 -10.50 8.97 -5.51
N LEU A 128 -9.26 9.44 -5.59
CA LEU A 128 -8.32 9.11 -6.65
C LEU A 128 -7.18 8.29 -6.07
N PHE A 129 -6.48 7.55 -6.94
CA PHE A 129 -5.31 6.79 -6.54
C PHE A 129 -4.13 6.95 -7.49
N LYS A 130 -2.94 6.79 -6.93
CA LYS A 130 -1.67 6.73 -7.65
C LYS A 130 -0.87 5.53 -7.18
N VAL A 131 -0.08 4.96 -8.08
CA VAL A 131 0.94 3.97 -7.74
C VAL A 131 2.30 4.48 -8.20
N ASN A 132 3.26 4.55 -7.28
CA ASN A 132 4.62 5.07 -7.56
C ASN A 132 4.59 6.47 -8.22
N HIS A 133 3.71 7.35 -7.72
CA HIS A 133 3.46 8.71 -8.19
C HIS A 133 2.77 8.86 -9.55
N VAL A 134 2.38 7.76 -10.19
CA VAL A 134 1.68 7.75 -11.48
C VAL A 134 0.22 7.41 -11.23
N SER A 135 -0.71 8.14 -11.86
CA SER A 135 -2.12 7.78 -11.88
C SER A 135 -2.35 6.67 -12.91
N PRO A 136 -2.78 5.46 -12.52
CA PRO A 136 -2.98 4.38 -13.48
C PRO A 136 -4.22 4.59 -14.35
N GLU A 137 -4.19 4.01 -15.56
CA GLU A 137 -5.32 4.02 -16.51
C GLU A 137 -6.30 2.86 -16.31
N VAL A 138 -6.04 1.99 -15.31
CA VAL A 138 -6.88 0.83 -14.96
C VAL A 138 -7.46 1.01 -13.56
N GLY A 139 -8.58 0.33 -13.28
CA GLY A 139 -9.21 0.36 -11.96
C GLY A 139 -8.28 -0.16 -10.85
N ALA A 140 -8.42 0.37 -9.64
CA ALA A 140 -7.58 -0.01 -8.51
C ALA A 140 -7.80 -1.48 -8.07
N ASP A 141 -8.97 -2.05 -8.36
CA ASP A 141 -9.30 -3.47 -8.19
C ASP A 141 -8.59 -4.39 -9.20
N GLN A 142 -8.10 -3.82 -10.29
CA GLN A 142 -7.40 -4.54 -11.37
C GLN A 142 -5.89 -4.29 -11.35
N PHE A 143 -5.45 -3.11 -10.88
CA PHE A 143 -4.04 -2.77 -10.80
C PHE A 143 -3.31 -3.67 -9.80
N LYS A 144 -2.45 -4.57 -10.31
CA LYS A 144 -1.60 -5.45 -9.50
C LYS A 144 -0.42 -4.69 -8.94
N VAL A 145 -0.34 -4.65 -7.61
CA VAL A 145 0.81 -4.05 -6.93
C VAL A 145 1.96 -5.05 -6.84
N LYS A 146 3.18 -4.54 -6.80
CA LYS A 146 4.41 -5.30 -6.56
C LYS A 146 4.93 -5.04 -5.16
N PRO A 147 5.85 -5.88 -4.64
CA PRO A 147 6.46 -5.63 -3.34
C PRO A 147 7.08 -4.23 -3.28
N ASN A 148 6.73 -3.46 -2.25
CA ASN A 148 7.15 -2.08 -2.01
C ASN A 148 6.60 -1.01 -2.97
N ASP A 149 5.63 -1.32 -3.83
CA ASP A 149 4.91 -0.28 -4.55
C ASP A 149 4.25 0.70 -3.56
N GLN A 150 4.27 1.98 -3.92
CA GLN A 150 3.67 3.06 -3.12
C GLN A 150 2.29 3.38 -3.65
N VAL A 151 1.25 2.91 -2.96
CA VAL A 151 -0.14 3.22 -3.24
C VAL A 151 -0.54 4.47 -2.45
N LEU A 152 -0.92 5.52 -3.16
CA LEU A 152 -1.56 6.70 -2.60
C LEU A 152 -3.05 6.65 -2.94
N TRP A 153 -3.90 6.82 -1.93
CA TRP A 153 -5.29 7.23 -2.10
C TRP A 153 -5.44 8.66 -1.58
N TYR A 154 -6.11 9.52 -2.34
CA TYR A 154 -6.36 10.89 -1.92
C TYR A 154 -7.76 11.36 -2.29
N PHE A 155 -8.38 12.11 -1.38
CA PHE A 155 -9.66 12.75 -1.60
C PHE A 155 -9.45 14.12 -2.23
N SER A 156 -9.82 14.25 -3.49
CA SER A 156 -9.83 15.51 -4.24
C SER A 156 -11.19 16.18 -4.08
N ASP A 157 -11.22 17.45 -3.69
CA ASP A 157 -12.44 18.22 -3.47
C ASP A 157 -12.30 19.55 -4.21
N THR A 158 -12.96 19.63 -5.37
CA THR A 158 -12.81 20.73 -6.33
C THR A 158 -13.32 22.07 -5.77
N PRO A 159 -14.49 22.13 -5.10
CA PRO A 159 -15.02 23.37 -4.54
C PRO A 159 -14.07 24.01 -3.52
N SER A 160 -13.43 23.21 -2.66
CA SER A 160 -12.45 23.74 -1.70
C SER A 160 -11.02 23.84 -2.25
N GLY A 161 -10.77 23.36 -3.47
CA GLY A 161 -9.44 23.28 -4.08
C GLY A 161 -8.50 22.30 -3.35
N ARG A 162 -9.03 21.37 -2.57
CA ARG A 162 -8.23 20.46 -1.74
C ARG A 162 -7.76 19.28 -2.57
N ASN A 163 -6.45 19.03 -2.55
CA ASN A 163 -5.81 17.91 -3.26
C ASN A 163 -6.10 17.89 -4.78
N THR A 164 -6.33 19.06 -5.38
CA THR A 164 -6.57 19.23 -6.83
C THR A 164 -5.29 19.59 -7.60
N GLY A 165 -4.16 19.71 -6.91
CA GLY A 165 -2.84 19.98 -7.47
C GLY A 165 -1.97 18.74 -7.67
N ASP A 166 -0.67 18.95 -7.74
CA ASP A 166 0.32 17.88 -7.88
C ASP A 166 0.40 17.04 -6.60
N GLU A 167 1.00 15.85 -6.69
CA GLU A 167 1.38 15.09 -5.51
C GLU A 167 2.74 15.58 -4.99
N LEU A 168 2.84 15.95 -3.71
CA LEU A 168 4.13 16.23 -3.10
C LEU A 168 4.86 14.94 -2.68
N GLY A 169 6.15 14.87 -3.00
CA GLY A 169 7.10 13.90 -2.44
C GLY A 169 8.12 14.57 -1.54
N LEU A 170 8.71 13.79 -0.63
CA LEU A 170 9.67 14.28 0.36
C LEU A 170 10.82 13.30 0.53
N SER A 171 12.05 13.77 0.35
CA SER A 171 13.27 13.05 0.68
C SER A 171 13.97 13.71 1.85
N ALA A 172 14.26 12.91 2.88
CA ALA A 172 14.96 13.35 4.09
C ALA A 172 16.02 12.32 4.49
N PRO A 173 17.11 12.74 5.15
CA PRO A 173 18.10 11.82 5.68
C PRO A 173 17.45 10.81 6.64
N VAL A 174 17.99 9.61 6.73
CA VAL A 174 17.51 8.61 7.71
C VAL A 174 17.83 9.06 9.13
N ARG A 175 19.00 9.68 9.31
CA ARG A 175 19.52 10.12 10.61
C ARG A 175 20.25 11.46 10.52
N ALA A 176 20.28 12.22 11.61
CA ALA A 176 21.01 13.48 11.74
C ALA A 176 21.56 13.66 13.16
N ARG A 177 22.63 14.46 13.30
CA ARG A 177 23.15 14.85 14.62
C ARG A 177 22.35 15.99 15.22
N THR A 178 22.20 16.03 16.53
CA THR A 178 21.69 17.21 17.25
C THR A 178 22.55 18.43 16.93
N GLY A 179 21.93 19.59 16.74
CA GLY A 179 22.58 20.85 16.35
C GLY A 179 22.86 20.98 14.85
N ALA A 180 22.94 19.86 14.12
CA ALA A 180 23.13 19.88 12.67
C ALA A 180 21.86 20.35 11.94
N GLY A 181 22.05 20.88 10.73
CA GLY A 181 20.96 21.19 9.82
C GLY A 181 20.37 19.92 9.21
N VAL A 182 19.11 19.62 9.50
CA VAL A 182 18.32 18.59 8.82
C VAL A 182 17.83 19.16 7.51
N LYS A 183 18.53 18.83 6.42
CA LYS A 183 18.20 19.22 5.05
C LYS A 183 17.24 18.20 4.43
N VAL A 184 16.16 18.66 3.81
CA VAL A 184 15.20 17.82 3.08
C VAL A 184 14.92 18.41 1.71
N ARG A 185 14.49 17.57 0.77
CA ARG A 185 14.11 17.96 -0.58
C ARG A 185 12.66 17.59 -0.85
N VAL A 186 11.89 18.55 -1.32
CA VAL A 186 10.49 18.43 -1.69
C VAL A 186 10.37 18.42 -3.21
N PHE A 187 9.55 17.50 -3.71
CA PHE A 187 9.23 17.37 -5.11
C PHE A 187 7.73 17.49 -5.33
N SER A 188 7.31 17.81 -6.54
CA SER A 188 5.95 17.61 -7.01
C SER A 188 5.95 16.61 -8.17
N TYR A 189 4.87 15.83 -8.26
CA TYR A 189 4.62 14.85 -9.30
C TYR A 189 3.27 15.12 -9.92
N ASP A 190 3.25 15.37 -11.23
CA ASP A 190 2.01 15.54 -11.97
C ASP A 190 1.25 14.20 -12.12
N PHE A 191 0.17 14.21 -12.91
CA PHE A 191 -0.65 13.01 -13.12
C PHE A 191 0.13 11.83 -13.75
N LYS A 192 1.12 12.13 -14.60
CA LYS A 192 1.96 11.13 -15.28
C LYS A 192 3.19 10.75 -14.45
N GLY A 193 3.32 11.30 -13.24
CA GLY A 193 4.47 11.07 -12.37
C GLY A 193 5.73 11.85 -12.77
N VAL A 194 5.61 12.89 -13.60
CA VAL A 194 6.77 13.74 -13.95
C VAL A 194 7.18 14.53 -12.71
N ARG A 195 8.39 14.26 -12.24
CA ARG A 195 8.95 14.85 -11.02
C ARG A 195 9.58 16.21 -11.28
N LYS A 196 9.25 17.22 -10.47
CA LYS A 196 9.88 18.55 -10.44
C LYS A 196 10.22 18.98 -9.01
N PRO A 197 11.19 19.88 -8.79
CA PRO A 197 11.34 20.54 -7.49
C PRO A 197 10.04 21.26 -7.10
N ALA A 198 9.73 21.30 -5.80
CA ALA A 198 8.53 21.97 -5.29
C ALA A 198 8.88 23.24 -4.49
N PRO A 199 9.29 24.34 -5.15
CA PRO A 199 9.53 25.60 -4.46
C PRO A 199 8.25 26.12 -3.80
N GLY A 200 8.41 26.87 -2.71
CA GLY A 200 7.32 27.44 -1.94
C GLY A 200 6.57 26.42 -1.07
N ALA A 201 6.91 25.12 -1.13
CA ALA A 201 6.31 24.12 -0.26
C ALA A 201 6.72 24.38 1.20
N LYS A 202 5.73 24.42 2.10
CA LYS A 202 5.96 24.52 3.54
C LYS A 202 6.28 23.14 4.09
N VAL A 203 7.48 22.98 4.63
CA VAL A 203 7.92 21.77 5.31
C VAL A 203 7.74 21.93 6.82
N ILE A 204 7.05 20.97 7.43
CA ILE A 204 6.76 20.89 8.85
C ILE A 204 7.68 19.83 9.47
N PHE A 205 8.49 20.24 10.45
CA PHE A 205 9.53 19.46 11.12
C PHE A 205 9.14 19.11 12.58
N GLY A 206 7.90 18.67 12.81
CA GLY A 206 7.37 18.39 14.15
C GLY A 206 7.31 19.63 15.07
N ALA A 207 6.52 19.54 16.15
CA ALA A 207 6.42 20.58 17.19
C ALA A 207 6.27 22.02 16.67
N GLY A 208 5.53 22.22 15.57
CA GLY A 208 5.27 23.53 14.98
C GLY A 208 6.42 24.16 14.20
N LYS A 209 7.62 23.55 14.15
CA LYS A 209 8.76 24.12 13.44
C LYS A 209 8.61 23.93 11.93
N THR A 210 8.78 25.00 11.16
CA THR A 210 8.59 24.97 9.71
C THR A 210 9.72 25.67 8.95
N ALA A 211 9.91 25.29 7.69
CA ALA A 211 10.73 26.02 6.72
C ALA A 211 10.07 25.97 5.34
N ILE A 212 10.33 26.97 4.50
CA ILE A 212 9.83 27.01 3.12
C ILE A 212 10.91 26.46 2.19
N ALA A 213 10.49 25.62 1.25
CA ALA A 213 11.38 25.07 0.23
C ALA A 213 11.81 26.16 -0.76
N ASP A 214 13.12 26.25 -1.01
CA ASP A 214 13.73 27.18 -1.97
C ASP A 214 13.43 26.79 -3.43
N ALA A 215 14.02 27.53 -4.39
CA ALA A 215 13.89 27.26 -5.83
C ALA A 215 14.25 25.81 -6.23
N GLY A 216 15.17 25.17 -5.51
CA GLY A 216 15.58 23.78 -5.71
C GLY A 216 14.73 22.76 -4.95
N GLY A 217 13.64 23.20 -4.32
CA GLY A 217 12.77 22.39 -3.47
C GLY A 217 13.41 22.02 -2.13
N VAL A 218 14.44 22.73 -1.66
CA VAL A 218 15.17 22.37 -0.45
C VAL A 218 14.69 23.19 0.75
N ALA A 219 14.44 22.51 1.86
CA ALA A 219 14.15 23.15 3.14
C ALA A 219 15.10 22.59 4.21
N THR A 220 15.57 23.43 5.14
CA THR A 220 16.50 23.01 6.20
C THR A 220 16.04 23.53 7.55
N VAL A 221 16.19 22.70 8.58
CA VAL A 221 15.94 23.10 9.97
C VAL A 221 17.05 22.61 10.88
N ARG A 222 17.45 23.40 11.88
CA ARG A 222 18.31 22.90 12.98
C ARG A 222 17.45 22.25 14.06
N ARG A 223 17.86 21.09 14.58
CA ARG A 223 17.20 20.42 15.72
C ARG A 223 18.22 20.11 16.82
N ASN A 224 18.01 20.67 18.01
CA ASN A 224 18.95 20.54 19.14
C ASN A 224 18.58 19.40 20.10
N SER A 225 17.38 18.83 19.98
CA SER A 225 16.91 17.71 20.80
C SER A 225 17.02 16.38 20.06
N ALA A 226 17.41 15.33 20.78
CA ALA A 226 17.38 13.97 20.26
C ALA A 226 15.94 13.46 20.05
N GLY A 227 15.79 12.30 19.41
CA GLY A 227 14.53 11.62 19.16
C GLY A 227 14.06 11.65 17.71
N GLU A 228 12.87 11.09 17.48
CA GLU A 228 12.27 11.02 16.14
C GLU A 228 11.78 12.40 15.68
N LEU A 229 12.16 12.78 14.47
CA LEU A 229 11.71 13.97 13.76
C LEU A 229 10.79 13.55 12.61
N LYS A 230 9.50 13.87 12.74
CA LYS A 230 8.51 13.68 11.67
C LYS A 230 8.52 14.89 10.76
N VAL A 231 8.70 14.65 9.46
CA VAL A 231 8.78 15.69 8.43
C VAL A 231 7.69 15.47 7.40
N ARG A 232 6.98 16.54 7.03
CA ARG A 232 5.90 16.53 6.03
C ARG A 232 5.88 17.84 5.27
N ALA A 233 5.60 17.82 3.97
CA ALA A 233 5.45 19.00 3.14
C ALA A 233 4.00 19.20 2.69
N VAL A 234 3.58 20.47 2.61
CA VAL A 234 2.27 20.92 2.13
C VAL A 234 2.46 22.15 1.22
N ARG A 235 1.60 22.32 0.21
CA ARG A 235 1.64 23.50 -0.68
C ARG A 235 0.29 23.74 -1.35
N GLY A 236 -0.43 24.79 -0.94
CA GLY A 236 -1.69 25.18 -1.57
C GLY A 236 -2.66 24.01 -1.76
N LYS A 237 -3.00 23.75 -3.02
CA LYS A 237 -3.92 22.69 -3.47
C LYS A 237 -3.31 21.31 -3.69
N ASP A 238 -1.99 21.17 -3.53
CA ASP A 238 -1.28 19.91 -3.78
C ASP A 238 -1.61 18.84 -2.74
N VAL A 239 -1.52 17.57 -3.15
CA VAL A 239 -1.63 16.44 -2.22
C VAL A 239 -0.41 16.46 -1.28
N PRO A 240 -0.59 16.48 0.05
CA PRO A 240 0.53 16.52 0.98
C PRO A 240 1.51 15.35 0.85
N SER A 241 2.77 15.58 1.20
CA SER A 241 3.80 14.55 1.18
C SER A 241 3.56 13.43 2.19
N PRO A 242 4.21 12.25 2.02
CA PRO A 242 4.23 11.27 3.12
C PRO A 242 4.93 11.87 4.33
N VAL A 243 4.66 11.30 5.51
CA VAL A 243 5.41 11.65 6.72
C VAL A 243 6.69 10.82 6.75
N VAL A 244 7.82 11.50 6.59
CA VAL A 244 9.14 10.87 6.69
C VAL A 244 9.71 11.05 8.08
N ARG A 245 10.33 10.00 8.63
CA ARG A 245 10.97 10.03 9.95
C ARG A 245 12.48 10.15 9.78
N VAL A 246 13.06 11.06 10.57
CA VAL A 246 14.51 11.24 10.72
C VAL A 246 14.85 10.97 12.18
N CYS A 247 15.76 10.04 12.43
CA CYS A 247 16.29 9.83 13.78
C CYS A 247 17.31 10.92 14.09
N VAL A 248 17.11 11.70 15.15
CA VAL A 248 18.07 12.73 15.57
C VAL A 248 18.71 12.31 16.89
N ALA A 249 20.03 12.27 16.95
CA ALA A 249 20.76 11.83 18.13
C ALA A 249 22.05 12.64 18.32
N ARG A 250 22.66 12.57 19.51
CA ARG A 250 23.96 13.19 19.74
C ARG A 250 25.03 12.43 18.97
N GLU A 251 25.02 11.11 19.11
CA GLU A 251 25.86 10.19 18.34
C GLU A 251 25.06 9.50 17.24
N LEU A 252 25.60 9.46 16.02
CA LEU A 252 24.90 8.82 14.90
C LEU A 252 24.74 7.31 15.05
N GLY A 253 25.53 6.67 15.94
CA GLY A 253 25.44 5.25 16.25
C GLY A 253 24.14 4.86 16.97
N GLU A 254 23.52 5.80 17.70
CA GLU A 254 22.21 5.59 18.33
C GLU A 254 21.07 5.48 17.31
N CYS A 255 21.32 5.93 16.07
CA CYS A 255 20.36 5.91 14.97
C CYS A 255 20.75 4.86 13.91
N SER A 256 19.82 3.97 13.60
CA SER A 256 19.96 3.05 12.47
C SER A 256 20.29 3.80 11.16
N PRO A 257 21.25 3.30 10.36
CA PRO A 257 21.52 3.86 9.03
C PRO A 257 20.39 3.57 8.03
N VAL A 258 19.54 2.59 8.31
CA VAL A 258 18.42 2.18 7.46
C VAL A 258 17.09 2.55 8.13
N ARG A 259 16.18 3.12 7.34
CA ARG A 259 14.83 3.45 7.79
C ARG A 259 14.00 2.17 7.86
N GLY A 260 13.43 1.87 9.02
CA GLY A 260 12.45 0.79 9.14
C GLY A 260 11.05 1.23 8.69
N LYS A 261 10.15 0.26 8.65
CA LYS A 261 8.77 0.36 8.19
C LYS A 261 7.80 0.05 9.34
N ARG A 262 6.55 0.46 9.14
CA ARG A 262 5.43 0.00 9.96
C ARG A 262 4.65 -1.00 9.11
N ILE A 263 4.73 -2.28 9.43
CA ILE A 263 4.16 -3.35 8.63
C ILE A 263 2.94 -3.91 9.36
N PHE A 264 1.82 -4.01 8.67
CA PHE A 264 0.56 -4.52 9.20
C PHE A 264 0.16 -5.76 8.42
N GLY A 265 -0.21 -6.80 9.15
CA GLY A 265 -0.91 -7.96 8.61
C GLY A 265 -2.40 -7.68 8.38
N THR A 266 -3.12 -8.74 8.07
CA THR A 266 -4.54 -8.78 7.76
C THR A 266 -5.32 -9.42 8.92
N LEU A 267 -6.58 -9.79 8.69
CA LEU A 267 -7.34 -10.61 9.65
C LEU A 267 -7.21 -12.12 9.38
N SER A 268 -6.35 -12.50 8.43
CA SER A 268 -6.09 -13.87 7.99
C SER A 268 -4.62 -14.23 8.25
N PRO A 269 -4.26 -15.53 8.25
CA PRO A 269 -2.87 -15.94 8.46
C PRO A 269 -1.90 -15.27 7.46
N ASP A 270 -0.88 -14.62 8.00
CA ASP A 270 0.10 -13.86 7.23
C ASP A 270 1.52 -14.43 7.31
N SER A 271 2.35 -14.07 6.32
CA SER A 271 3.79 -14.36 6.29
C SER A 271 4.56 -13.06 6.18
N LEU A 272 4.86 -12.45 7.32
CA LEU A 272 5.45 -11.13 7.41
C LEU A 272 6.98 -11.20 7.55
N ARG A 273 7.67 -10.32 6.84
CA ARG A 273 9.12 -10.16 6.93
C ARG A 273 9.48 -8.70 7.24
N GLY A 274 10.35 -8.52 8.22
CA GLY A 274 10.98 -7.23 8.52
C GLY A 274 11.93 -6.76 7.40
N THR A 275 12.28 -5.49 7.46
CA THR A 275 13.29 -4.83 6.65
C THR A 275 14.67 -4.93 7.32
N ARG A 276 15.66 -4.23 6.76
CA ARG A 276 16.98 -4.08 7.38
C ARG A 276 17.03 -2.95 8.43
N GLY A 277 15.94 -2.20 8.61
CA GLY A 277 15.82 -1.13 9.58
C GLY A 277 14.99 -1.55 10.80
N PRO A 278 14.86 -0.68 11.83
CA PRO A 278 14.02 -0.94 12.99
C PRO A 278 12.54 -0.73 12.64
N ASP A 279 11.80 -1.83 12.60
CA ASP A 279 10.42 -1.93 12.17
C ASP A 279 9.44 -2.00 13.33
N VAL A 280 8.18 -1.71 13.01
CA VAL A 280 7.04 -1.98 13.88
C VAL A 280 6.08 -2.89 13.13
N LEU A 281 5.95 -4.14 13.56
CA LEU A 281 5.09 -5.14 12.95
C LEU A 281 3.87 -5.41 13.82
N ARG A 282 2.70 -5.47 13.18
CA ARG A 282 1.43 -5.83 13.81
C ARG A 282 0.67 -6.80 12.91
N ALA A 283 0.63 -8.08 13.26
CA ALA A 283 0.03 -9.08 12.38
C ALA A 283 -1.51 -9.08 12.45
N SER A 284 -2.08 -8.81 13.63
CA SER A 284 -3.51 -8.59 13.91
C SER A 284 -4.28 -9.86 14.24
N ARG A 285 -4.83 -10.59 13.26
CA ARG A 285 -5.50 -11.88 13.51
C ARG A 285 -5.02 -12.90 12.50
N GLY A 286 -4.98 -14.16 12.91
CA GLY A 286 -4.52 -15.24 12.04
C GLY A 286 -3.44 -16.03 12.76
N ASN A 287 -2.98 -17.13 12.16
CA ASN A 287 -1.82 -17.85 12.66
C ASN A 287 -0.61 -17.39 11.86
N ASP A 288 0.06 -16.37 12.36
CA ASP A 288 1.02 -15.59 11.59
C ASP A 288 2.43 -16.15 11.72
N VAL A 289 3.21 -16.02 10.64
CA VAL A 289 4.64 -16.32 10.62
C VAL A 289 5.40 -15.03 10.38
N ILE A 290 6.22 -14.62 11.35
CA ILE A 290 6.90 -13.33 11.34
C ILE A 290 8.42 -13.57 11.45
N ASP A 291 9.19 -13.01 10.52
CA ASP A 291 10.67 -13.02 10.55
C ASP A 291 11.21 -11.59 10.50
N VAL A 292 11.72 -11.12 11.64
CA VAL A 292 12.32 -9.78 11.79
C VAL A 292 13.84 -9.81 11.96
N ARG A 293 14.45 -11.00 11.86
CA ARG A 293 15.90 -11.13 12.01
C ARG A 293 16.64 -10.33 10.94
N GLY A 294 17.76 -9.74 11.33
CA GLY A 294 18.62 -8.95 10.44
C GLY A 294 18.16 -7.50 10.25
N GLY A 295 17.14 -7.07 11.00
CA GLY A 295 16.71 -5.69 11.16
C GLY A 295 17.48 -4.93 12.24
N GLY A 296 16.98 -3.72 12.54
CA GLY A 296 17.38 -2.98 13.73
C GLY A 296 16.68 -3.54 14.97
N ARG A 297 16.48 -2.72 16.01
CA ARG A 297 15.59 -3.09 17.12
C ARG A 297 14.13 -3.03 16.65
N ASP A 298 13.51 -4.18 16.44
CA ASP A 298 12.14 -4.29 15.97
C ASP A 298 11.13 -4.37 17.12
N VAL A 299 9.88 -4.00 16.83
CA VAL A 299 8.75 -4.15 17.75
C VAL A 299 7.68 -4.99 17.08
N VAL A 300 7.41 -6.17 17.63
CA VAL A 300 6.44 -7.13 17.08
C VAL A 300 5.26 -7.29 18.03
N ARG A 301 4.05 -7.21 17.48
CA ARG A 301 2.79 -7.63 18.13
C ARG A 301 2.09 -8.60 17.19
N CYS A 302 1.88 -9.83 17.61
CA CYS A 302 1.31 -10.83 16.71
C CYS A 302 -0.21 -10.65 16.67
N GLY A 303 -0.86 -10.72 17.83
CA GLY A 303 -2.26 -10.37 17.98
C GLY A 303 -3.05 -11.59 18.42
N LEU A 304 -4.14 -11.92 17.73
CA LEU A 304 -4.93 -13.10 18.05
C LEU A 304 -4.62 -14.25 17.10
N GLY A 305 -4.28 -15.40 17.66
CA GLY A 305 -4.06 -16.62 16.91
C GLY A 305 -2.96 -17.45 17.55
N SER A 306 -2.33 -18.31 16.75
CA SER A 306 -1.14 -19.08 17.14
C SER A 306 0.03 -18.71 16.25
N ASP A 307 0.80 -17.75 16.73
CA ASP A 307 1.78 -16.98 15.98
C ASP A 307 3.19 -17.45 16.26
N ARG A 308 4.03 -17.39 15.22
CA ARG A 308 5.43 -17.81 15.26
C ARG A 308 6.32 -16.66 14.83
N VAL A 309 7.22 -16.26 15.73
CA VAL A 309 8.17 -15.17 15.49
C VAL A 309 9.60 -15.67 15.50
N ARG A 310 10.38 -15.24 14.51
CA ARG A 310 11.85 -15.30 14.52
C ARG A 310 12.39 -13.89 14.71
N ALA A 311 13.12 -13.68 15.80
CA ALA A 311 13.62 -12.35 16.22
C ALA A 311 14.99 -12.48 16.91
N THR A 312 15.74 -11.38 16.98
CA THR A 312 17.02 -11.31 17.70
C THR A 312 16.82 -10.90 19.17
N ALA A 313 17.90 -10.81 19.94
CA ALA A 313 17.83 -10.44 21.36
C ALA A 313 17.52 -8.95 21.56
N GLU A 314 17.77 -8.11 20.56
CA GLU A 314 17.55 -6.67 20.59
C GLU A 314 16.07 -6.30 20.43
N ASP A 315 15.28 -7.21 19.85
CA ASP A 315 13.89 -7.02 19.46
C ASP A 315 12.93 -7.07 20.66
N ARG A 316 11.83 -6.33 20.52
CA ARG A 316 10.73 -6.30 21.49
C ARG A 316 9.54 -7.07 20.93
N VAL A 317 9.46 -8.35 21.26
CA VAL A 317 8.35 -9.22 20.90
C VAL A 317 7.31 -9.25 22.02
N ALA A 318 6.10 -8.77 21.73
CA ALA A 318 4.99 -8.76 22.67
C ALA A 318 4.59 -10.19 23.09
N ARG A 319 3.88 -10.30 24.22
CA ARG A 319 3.57 -11.60 24.86
C ARG A 319 2.47 -12.38 24.16
N ASP A 320 1.70 -11.70 23.32
CA ASP A 320 0.68 -12.22 22.40
C ASP A 320 1.29 -12.92 21.18
N CYS A 321 2.48 -13.49 21.32
CA CYS A 321 3.19 -14.22 20.29
C CYS A 321 3.60 -15.57 20.92
N GLU A 322 2.92 -16.63 20.52
CA GLU A 322 2.88 -17.92 21.20
C GLU A 322 4.19 -18.69 21.05
N VAL A 323 4.89 -18.52 19.92
CA VAL A 323 6.17 -19.19 19.66
C VAL A 323 7.23 -18.17 19.26
N LEU A 324 8.33 -18.12 20.01
CA LEU A 324 9.48 -17.28 19.71
C LEU A 324 10.72 -18.14 19.49
N ASN A 325 11.35 -18.03 18.32
CA ASN A 325 12.54 -18.79 17.93
C ASN A 325 12.38 -20.30 18.15
N GLY A 326 11.20 -20.84 17.85
CA GLY A 326 10.86 -22.26 17.98
C GLY A 326 10.50 -22.72 19.40
N ARG A 327 10.46 -21.81 20.38
CA ARG A 327 10.10 -22.14 21.77
C ARG A 327 8.73 -21.54 22.10
N ALA A 328 7.84 -22.38 22.63
CA ALA A 328 6.54 -21.92 23.13
C ALA A 328 6.73 -20.96 24.31
N ARG A 329 5.90 -19.92 24.36
CA ARG A 329 5.86 -18.94 25.44
C ARG A 329 4.58 -19.16 26.24
N THR A 330 4.68 -19.10 27.56
CA THR A 330 3.52 -19.26 28.44
C THR A 330 2.58 -18.07 28.26
N PRO A 331 1.29 -18.29 27.94
CA PRO A 331 0.28 -17.23 28.01
C PRO A 331 0.18 -16.71 29.45
N ARG A 332 -0.12 -15.43 29.64
CA ARG A 332 -0.54 -14.87 30.93
C ARG A 332 -2.02 -14.62 30.93
#